data_AF-A0A7Y5DC84-F1
#
_entry.id   AF-A0A7Y5DC84-F1
#
_cell.length_a   1.000
_cell.length_b   1.000
_cell.length_c   1.000
_cell.angle_alpha   90.00
_cell.angle_beta   90.00
_cell.angle_gamma   90.00
#
_symmetry.space_group_name_H-M   'P 1'
#
loop_
_entity.id
_entity.type
_entity.pdbx_description
1 polymer ?
#
loop_
_entity_poly.entity_id
_entity_poly.type
_entity_poly.pdbx_seq_one_letter_code
_entity_poly.pdbx_strand_id
1 'polypeptide(L)'
;MLRLLKIIICLLILPACTLAQHPNTFFTKVEAVELKAGITKYPLLTKSYNEIKLQVDQWLDKDVDVPLPKDPAGGYTHEKHKANYMLMFNSGILYNITGDKNMQHW
;
A
#
# COMPACT_ATOMS: atom_id res chain seq x y z
N MET A 1 13.29 -38.00 27.77
CA MET A 1 12.31 -36.90 27.96
C MET A 1 12.88 -35.53 27.56
N LEU A 2 14.03 -35.09 28.09
CA LEU A 2 14.63 -33.77 27.75
C LEU A 2 14.98 -33.58 26.25
N ARG A 3 15.39 -34.64 25.54
CA ARG A 3 15.68 -34.58 24.09
C ARG A 3 14.40 -34.38 23.26
N LEU A 4 13.29 -35.00 23.67
CA LEU A 4 11.99 -34.87 23.00
C LEU A 4 11.42 -33.46 23.20
N LEU A 5 11.56 -32.92 24.42
CA LEU A 5 11.14 -31.56 24.74
C LEU A 5 11.90 -30.50 23.90
N LYS A 6 13.20 -30.67 23.70
CA LYS A 6 14.02 -29.79 22.85
C LYS A 6 13.59 -29.82 21.39
N ILE A 7 13.23 -31.00 20.86
CA ILE A 7 12.74 -31.15 19.49
C ILE A 7 11.36 -30.47 19.32
N ILE A 8 10.46 -30.66 20.28
CA ILE A 8 9.13 -30.03 20.28
C ILE A 8 9.25 -28.49 20.35
N ILE A 9 10.12 -27.96 21.20
CA ILE A 9 10.39 -26.52 21.29
C ILE A 9 10.98 -25.99 19.97
N CYS A 10 11.91 -26.71 19.35
CA CYS A 10 12.49 -26.33 18.06
C CYS A 10 11.44 -26.28 16.94
N LEU A 11 10.56 -27.30 16.87
CA LEU A 11 9.47 -27.35 15.88
C LEU A 11 8.43 -26.23 16.07
N LEU A 12 8.19 -25.78 17.30
CA LEU A 12 7.24 -24.71 17.60
C LEU A 12 7.79 -23.30 17.29
N ILE A 13 9.12 -23.10 17.31
CA ILE A 13 9.76 -21.79 17.07
C ILE A 13 10.01 -21.55 15.56
N LEU A 14 10.27 -22.62 14.79
CA LEU A 14 10.53 -22.56 13.34
C LEU A 14 9.49 -21.76 12.51
N PRO A 15 8.15 -21.90 12.71
CA PRO A 15 7.17 -21.15 11.90
C PRO A 15 7.04 -19.66 12.28
N ALA A 16 7.55 -19.22 13.43
CA ALA A 16 7.50 -17.81 13.83
C ALA A 16 8.50 -16.94 13.06
N CYS A 17 9.56 -17.54 12.52
CA CYS A 17 10.60 -16.83 11.76
C CYS A 17 10.23 -16.58 10.28
N THR A 18 9.10 -17.08 9.80
CA THR A 18 8.68 -16.96 8.38
C THR A 18 7.39 -16.16 8.21
N LEU A 19 7.25 -15.05 8.93
CA LEU A 19 6.15 -14.10 8.66
C LEU A 19 6.43 -13.35 7.36
N ALA A 20 5.45 -13.37 6.45
CA ALA A 20 5.52 -12.60 5.21
C ALA A 20 5.69 -11.10 5.52
N GLN A 21 6.73 -10.49 4.94
CA GLN A 21 6.97 -9.06 5.06
C GLN A 21 6.23 -8.32 3.95
N HIS A 22 5.47 -7.29 4.33
CA HIS A 22 4.78 -6.39 3.41
C HIS A 22 5.10 -4.92 3.73
N PRO A 23 5.18 -4.04 2.73
CA PRO A 23 5.13 -4.32 1.29
C PRO A 23 6.42 -4.98 0.79
N ASN A 24 6.35 -5.76 -0.29
CA ASN A 24 7.49 -6.46 -0.90
C ASN A 24 7.26 -6.73 -2.40
N THR A 25 6.64 -5.77 -3.11
CA THR A 25 6.35 -5.90 -4.56
C THR A 25 6.86 -4.68 -5.31
N PHE A 26 6.36 -3.50 -4.97
CA PHE A 26 6.82 -2.24 -5.56
C PHE A 26 7.98 -1.60 -4.78
N PHE A 27 7.98 -1.83 -3.47
CA PHE A 27 9.04 -1.42 -2.55
C PHE A 27 8.89 -2.21 -1.25
N THR A 28 9.95 -2.19 -0.46
CA THR A 28 10.08 -2.75 0.88
C THR A 28 9.85 -1.68 1.95
N LYS A 29 9.66 -2.08 3.21
CA LYS A 29 9.60 -1.12 4.34
C LYS A 29 10.84 -0.25 4.44
N VAL A 30 12.02 -0.78 4.11
CA VAL A 30 13.29 -0.04 4.15
C VAL A 30 13.27 1.05 3.08
N GLU A 31 12.93 0.69 1.84
CA GLU A 31 12.81 1.64 0.73
C GLU A 31 11.72 2.70 0.98
N ALA A 32 10.63 2.37 1.69
CA ALA A 32 9.61 3.35 2.08
C ALA A 32 10.18 4.47 2.99
N VAL A 33 11.08 4.11 3.91
CA VAL A 33 11.77 5.07 4.78
C VAL A 33 12.72 5.95 3.96
N GLU A 34 13.45 5.36 3.01
CA GLU A 34 14.33 6.10 2.11
C GLU A 34 13.55 7.05 1.18
N LEU A 35 12.43 6.60 0.62
CA LEU A 35 11.52 7.43 -0.17
C LEU A 35 11.01 8.61 0.65
N LYS A 36 10.60 8.38 1.91
CA LYS A 36 10.16 9.46 2.81
C LYS A 36 11.24 10.52 3.00
N ALA A 37 12.48 10.10 3.24
CA ALA A 37 13.62 11.03 3.36
C ALA A 37 13.93 11.73 2.02
N GLY A 38 13.73 11.03 0.90
CA GLY A 38 13.92 11.55 -0.44
C GLY A 38 12.94 12.66 -0.82
N ILE A 39 11.71 12.63 -0.30
CA ILE A 39 10.66 13.64 -0.59
C ILE A 39 11.14 15.06 -0.29
N THR A 40 11.91 15.27 0.78
CA THR A 40 12.43 16.61 1.13
C THR A 40 13.72 16.97 0.40
N LYS A 41 14.37 15.99 -0.24
CA LYS A 41 15.70 16.14 -0.85
C LYS A 41 15.65 16.31 -2.37
N TYR A 42 14.72 15.63 -3.05
CA TYR A 42 14.68 15.55 -4.50
C TYR A 42 13.41 16.22 -5.04
N PRO A 43 13.51 17.39 -5.71
CA PRO A 43 12.34 18.15 -6.17
C PRO A 43 11.38 17.37 -7.07
N LEU A 44 11.90 16.48 -7.92
CA LEU A 44 11.06 15.63 -8.77
C LEU A 44 10.22 14.65 -7.94
N LEU A 45 10.82 14.06 -6.89
CA LEU A 45 10.10 13.16 -5.99
C LEU A 45 9.08 13.93 -5.15
N THR A 46 9.42 15.14 -4.67
CA THR A 46 8.46 16.03 -3.99
C THR A 46 7.24 16.30 -4.86
N LYS A 47 7.45 16.59 -6.16
CA LYS A 47 6.38 16.84 -7.11
C LYS A 47 5.48 15.60 -7.26
N SER A 48 6.06 14.43 -7.54
CA SER A 48 5.29 13.19 -7.69
C SER A 48 4.51 12.83 -6.42
N TYR A 49 5.10 13.02 -5.24
CA TYR A 49 4.44 12.81 -3.96
C TYR A 49 3.22 13.73 -3.80
N ASN A 50 3.38 15.03 -4.07
CA ASN A 50 2.29 16.00 -3.95
C ASN A 50 1.16 15.73 -4.95
N GLU A 51 1.48 15.27 -6.16
CA GLU A 51 0.49 14.92 -7.17
C GLU A 51 -0.40 13.74 -6.71
N ILE A 52 0.20 12.65 -6.24
CA ILE A 52 -0.59 11.51 -5.74
C ILE A 52 -1.33 11.86 -4.45
N LYS A 53 -0.73 12.69 -3.58
CA LYS A 53 -1.39 13.15 -2.36
C LYS A 53 -2.64 13.97 -2.68
N LEU A 54 -2.56 14.91 -3.62
CA LEU A 54 -3.70 15.70 -4.05
C LEU A 54 -4.83 14.82 -4.60
N GLN A 55 -4.51 13.78 -5.36
CA GLN A 55 -5.51 12.84 -5.89
C GLN A 55 -6.22 12.07 -4.77
N VAL A 56 -5.48 11.59 -3.76
CA VAL A 56 -6.06 10.82 -2.64
C VAL A 56 -6.84 11.73 -1.69
N ASP A 57 -6.30 12.91 -1.37
CA ASP A 57 -6.95 13.90 -0.49
C ASP A 57 -8.35 14.28 -0.97
N GLN A 58 -8.59 14.28 -2.29
CA GLN A 58 -9.89 14.57 -2.88
C GLN A 58 -10.97 13.51 -2.58
N TRP A 59 -10.58 12.31 -2.14
CA TRP A 59 -11.46 11.18 -1.86
C TRP A 59 -11.58 10.83 -0.38
N LEU A 60 -10.85 11.52 0.50
CA LEU A 60 -10.99 11.34 1.94
C LEU A 60 -12.44 11.61 2.37
N ASP A 61 -12.98 10.71 3.17
CA ASP A 61 -14.34 10.74 3.71
C ASP A 61 -15.46 10.75 2.63
N LYS A 62 -15.19 10.19 1.44
CA LYS A 62 -16.17 10.08 0.35
C LYS A 62 -16.30 8.66 -0.16
N ASP A 63 -17.54 8.18 -0.28
CA ASP A 63 -17.83 6.87 -0.86
C ASP A 63 -17.25 6.71 -2.27
N VAL A 64 -16.59 5.58 -2.51
CA VAL A 64 -16.09 5.18 -3.83
C VAL A 64 -17.13 4.35 -4.59
N ASP A 65 -17.63 4.89 -5.70
CA ASP A 65 -18.51 4.15 -6.60
C ASP A 65 -17.76 2.99 -7.29
N VAL A 66 -18.29 1.77 -7.14
CA VAL A 66 -17.80 0.54 -7.76
C VAL A 66 -18.94 -0.08 -8.58
N PRO A 67 -19.18 0.38 -9.82
CA PRO A 67 -20.30 -0.07 -10.62
C PRO A 67 -20.07 -1.48 -11.17
N LEU A 68 -21.14 -2.16 -11.58
CA LEU A 68 -21.01 -3.42 -12.33
C LEU A 68 -20.41 -3.16 -13.72
N PRO A 69 -19.43 -3.96 -14.19
CA PRO A 69 -18.84 -3.79 -15.51
C PRO A 69 -19.88 -3.85 -16.63
N LYS A 70 -19.88 -2.83 -17.50
CA LYS A 70 -20.85 -2.71 -18.60
C LYS A 70 -20.22 -2.14 -19.87
N ASP A 71 -19.45 -1.07 -19.74
CA ASP A 71 -18.95 -0.28 -20.86
C ASP A 71 -17.54 -0.71 -21.29
N PRO A 72 -17.21 -0.64 -22.59
CA PRO A 72 -15.87 -0.91 -23.11
C PRO A 72 -14.88 0.20 -22.75
N ALA A 73 -13.64 0.10 -23.23
CA ALA A 73 -12.59 1.11 -23.02
C ALA A 73 -13.07 2.53 -23.37
N GLY A 74 -12.84 3.48 -22.47
CA GLY A 74 -13.32 4.86 -22.57
C GLY A 74 -14.77 5.08 -22.11
N GLY A 75 -15.51 4.02 -21.84
CA GLY A 75 -16.84 4.09 -21.23
C GLY A 75 -16.80 4.30 -19.72
N TYR A 76 -17.95 4.63 -19.12
CA TYR A 76 -18.06 5.01 -17.72
C TYR A 76 -17.50 3.94 -16.77
N THR A 77 -18.01 2.70 -16.85
CA THR A 77 -17.59 1.65 -15.90
C THR A 77 -16.11 1.30 -16.06
N HIS A 78 -15.57 1.37 -17.29
CA HIS A 78 -14.15 1.13 -17.54
C HIS A 78 -13.26 2.19 -16.88
N GLU A 79 -13.54 3.47 -17.15
CA GLU A 79 -12.75 4.57 -16.56
C GLU A 79 -12.92 4.64 -15.04
N LYS A 80 -14.10 4.30 -14.51
CA LYS A 80 -14.36 4.27 -13.07
C LYS A 80 -13.51 3.20 -12.36
N HIS A 81 -13.44 1.97 -12.90
CA HIS A 81 -12.57 0.94 -12.33
C HIS A 81 -11.08 1.28 -12.45
N LYS A 82 -10.65 1.88 -13.57
CA LYS A 82 -9.28 2.37 -13.74
C LYS A 82 -8.93 3.45 -12.71
N ALA A 83 -9.83 4.41 -12.50
CA ALA A 83 -9.65 5.46 -11.49
C ALA A 83 -9.62 4.88 -10.07
N ASN A 84 -10.50 3.93 -9.74
CA ASN A 84 -10.53 3.29 -8.42
C ASN A 84 -9.26 2.49 -8.14
N TYR A 85 -8.73 1.76 -9.13
CA TYR A 85 -7.44 1.09 -8.99
C TYR A 85 -6.32 2.10 -8.70
N MET A 86 -6.27 3.21 -9.44
CA MET A 86 -5.27 4.25 -9.23
C MET A 86 -5.38 4.88 -7.84
N LEU A 87 -6.62 5.16 -7.38
CA LEU A 87 -6.90 5.67 -6.04
C LEU A 87 -6.39 4.68 -4.97
N MET A 88 -6.75 3.41 -5.06
CA MET A 88 -6.30 2.36 -4.13
C MET A 88 -4.77 2.24 -4.10
N PHE A 89 -4.13 2.22 -5.27
CA PHE A 89 -2.68 2.09 -5.39
C PHE A 89 -1.95 3.29 -4.77
N ASN A 90 -2.34 4.51 -5.12
CA ASN A 90 -1.73 5.73 -4.59
C ASN A 90 -1.97 5.88 -3.08
N SER A 91 -3.17 5.53 -2.60
CA SER A 91 -3.52 5.44 -1.19
C SER A 91 -2.58 4.51 -0.43
N GLY A 92 -2.34 3.30 -0.97
CA GLY A 92 -1.41 2.33 -0.40
C GLY A 92 0.03 2.84 -0.36
N ILE A 93 0.51 3.51 -1.41
CA ILE A 93 1.83 4.16 -1.43
C ILE A 93 1.93 5.20 -0.32
N LEU A 94 0.98 6.15 -0.28
CA LEU A 94 0.98 7.23 0.70
C LEU A 94 0.94 6.71 2.13
N TYR A 95 0.11 5.70 2.42
CA TYR A 95 0.05 5.09 3.74
C TYR A 95 1.40 4.48 4.14
N ASN A 96 2.03 3.70 3.25
CA ASN A 96 3.30 3.04 3.60
C ASN A 96 4.47 4.03 3.76
N ILE A 97 4.46 5.17 3.03
CA ILE A 97 5.49 6.21 3.16
C ILE A 97 5.24 7.08 4.40
N THR A 98 4.00 7.50 4.65
CA THR A 98 3.70 8.51 5.67
C THR A 98 3.33 7.90 7.03
N GLY A 99 2.68 6.74 7.02
CA GLY A 99 2.02 6.12 8.17
C GLY A 99 0.64 6.70 8.48
N ASP A 100 0.14 7.65 7.68
CA ASP A 100 -1.16 8.31 7.91
C ASP A 100 -2.32 7.37 7.53
N LYS A 101 -3.12 6.99 8.53
CA LYS A 101 -4.25 6.08 8.37
C LYS A 101 -5.38 6.66 7.53
N ASN A 102 -5.50 7.98 7.46
CA ASN A 102 -6.52 8.64 6.65
C ASN A 102 -6.32 8.29 5.16
N MET A 103 -5.08 8.05 4.72
CA MET A 103 -4.78 7.66 3.34
C MET A 103 -5.43 6.33 2.91
N GLN A 104 -6.02 5.57 3.84
CA GLN A 104 -6.74 4.32 3.55
C GLN A 104 -8.26 4.47 3.70
N HIS A 105 -8.75 5.64 4.09
CA HIS A 105 -10.16 5.89 4.37
C HIS A 105 -10.79 6.68 3.21
N TRP A 106 -11.59 5.96 2.44
CA TRP A 106 -12.47 6.40 1.37
C TRP A 106 -13.63 5.39 1.27
#